data_AF-A0A101XKP0-F1
#
_entry.id   AF-A0A101XKP0-F1
#
_cell.length_a   1.000
_cell.length_b   1.000
_cell.length_c   1.000
_cell.angle_alpha   90.00
_cell.angle_beta   90.00
_cell.angle_gamma   90.00
#
_symmetry.space_group_name_H-M   'P 1'
#
loop_
_entity.id
_entity.type
_entity.pdbx_description
1 polymer ?
#
loop_
_entity_poly.entity_id
_entity_poly.type
_entity_poly.pdbx_seq_one_letter_code
_entity_poly.pdbx_strand_id
1 'polypeptide(L)'
;MPELNDLEKRILAHIYKYGPDTPWLMSRRLLGRAGWSPLVPPEEVEAACQHLEAAGLLQRFRGNLKGRVTSSLKPWLKVKQKNPEHKGRGVYYELTREGRRIAGDIYKNEIRNR
;
A
#
# COMPACT_ATOMS: atom_id res chain seq x y z
N MET A 1 18.67 -11.39 -2.18
CA MET A 1 17.43 -10.61 -1.93
C MET A 1 17.44 -9.43 -2.87
N PRO A 2 16.31 -9.00 -3.45
CA PRO A 2 16.29 -7.72 -4.17
C PRO A 2 16.80 -6.63 -3.22
N GLU A 3 17.69 -5.76 -3.68
CA GLU A 3 18.09 -4.59 -2.91
C GLU A 3 16.90 -3.64 -2.85
N LEU A 4 16.28 -3.56 -1.67
CA LEU A 4 15.13 -2.69 -1.43
C LEU A 4 15.59 -1.41 -0.75
N ASN A 5 15.20 -0.27 -1.32
CA ASN A 5 15.44 1.02 -0.69
C ASN A 5 14.51 1.24 0.52
N ASP A 6 14.80 2.24 1.35
CA ASP A 6 14.03 2.50 2.57
C ASP A 6 12.56 2.87 2.28
N LEU A 7 12.28 3.56 1.18
CA LEU A 7 10.92 3.90 0.76
C LEU A 7 10.11 2.64 0.40
N GLU A 8 10.69 1.74 -0.36
CA GLU A 8 10.10 0.47 -0.79
C GLU A 8 9.80 -0.43 0.41
N LYS A 9 10.75 -0.54 1.34
CA LYS A 9 10.54 -1.26 2.61
C LYS A 9 9.35 -0.69 3.38
N ARG A 10 9.26 0.65 3.48
CA ARG A 10 8.13 1.33 4.13
C ARG A 10 6.81 1.10 3.39
N ILE A 11 6.80 1.08 2.06
CA ILE A 11 5.63 0.77 1.24
C ILE A 11 5.14 -0.66 1.50
N LEU A 12 6.06 -1.64 1.45
CA LEU A 12 5.75 -3.04 1.74
C LEU A 12 5.15 -3.20 3.14
N ALA A 13 5.80 -2.62 4.14
CA ALA A 13 5.33 -2.63 5.53
C ALA A 13 3.98 -1.91 5.70
N HIS A 14 3.75 -0.81 4.99
CA HIS A 14 2.48 -0.08 5.00
C HIS A 14 1.35 -0.96 4.46
N ILE A 15 1.53 -1.55 3.27
CA ILE A 15 0.51 -2.41 2.66
C ILE A 15 0.27 -3.67 3.50
N TYR A 16 1.31 -4.20 4.15
CA TYR A 16 1.18 -5.35 5.06
C TYR A 16 0.28 -5.04 6.26
N LYS A 17 0.46 -3.87 6.89
CA LYS A 17 -0.31 -3.47 8.08
C LYS A 17 -1.70 -2.94 7.76
N TYR A 18 -1.81 -2.06 6.75
CA TYR A 18 -3.03 -1.28 6.48
C TYR A 18 -3.85 -1.84 5.31
N GLY A 19 -3.26 -2.73 4.51
CA GLY A 19 -3.88 -3.33 3.33
C GLY A 19 -3.54 -2.60 2.02
N PRO A 20 -4.08 -3.09 0.89
CA PRO A 20 -3.82 -2.55 -0.44
C PRO A 20 -4.14 -1.06 -0.55
N ASP A 21 -3.28 -0.30 -1.22
CA ASP A 21 -3.42 1.14 -1.31
C ASP A 21 -2.98 1.73 -2.64
N THR A 22 -3.28 3.01 -2.88
CA THR A 22 -2.82 3.76 -4.06
C THR A 22 -1.55 4.55 -3.73
N PRO A 23 -0.66 4.79 -4.72
CA PRO A 23 0.54 5.62 -4.52
C PRO A 23 0.22 6.98 -3.92
N TRP A 24 -0.84 7.65 -4.39
CA TRP A 24 -1.28 8.95 -3.90
C TRP A 24 -1.69 8.95 -2.42
N LEU A 25 -2.36 7.89 -1.96
CA LEU A 25 -2.74 7.77 -0.55
C LEU A 25 -1.50 7.44 0.29
N MET A 26 -0.68 6.49 -0.16
CA MET A 26 0.57 6.10 0.51
C MET A 26 1.52 7.30 0.68
N SER A 27 1.60 8.18 -0.31
CA SER A 27 2.44 9.38 -0.26
C SER A 27 2.10 10.32 0.90
N ARG A 28 0.85 10.29 1.39
CA ARG A 28 0.36 11.12 2.51
C ARG A 28 0.31 10.38 3.84
N ARG A 29 0.00 9.08 3.79
CA ARG A 29 -0.30 8.28 5.00
C ARG A 29 0.65 7.13 5.26
N LEU A 30 1.85 7.17 4.67
CA LEU A 30 2.85 6.12 4.82
C LEU A 30 3.05 5.77 6.31
N LEU A 31 3.01 4.47 6.60
CA LEU A 31 3.06 3.90 7.96
C LEU A 31 2.08 4.50 9.00
N GLY A 32 0.94 5.06 8.56
CA GLY A 32 -0.11 5.56 9.46
C GLY A 32 0.08 6.99 9.95
N ARG A 33 1.03 7.75 9.37
CA ARG A 33 1.06 9.21 9.56
C ARG A 33 -0.23 9.83 9.03
N ALA A 34 -0.73 10.86 9.71
CA ALA A 34 -1.87 11.64 9.27
C ALA A 34 -1.38 13.02 8.82
N GLY A 35 -1.69 13.41 7.58
CA GLY A 35 -1.30 14.69 7.03
C GLY A 35 -1.96 14.98 5.68
N TRP A 36 -2.23 16.25 5.41
CA TRP A 36 -2.73 16.71 4.12
C TRP A 36 -1.61 16.87 3.08
N SER A 37 -0.42 17.23 3.55
CA SER A 37 0.80 17.34 2.74
C SER A 37 1.41 15.96 2.47
N PRO A 38 1.88 15.69 1.23
CA PRO A 38 2.65 14.47 0.95
C PRO A 38 3.94 14.44 1.77
N LEU A 39 4.20 13.30 2.42
CA LEU A 39 5.46 13.01 3.10
C LEU A 39 6.58 12.72 2.10
N VAL A 40 6.20 12.04 1.02
CA VAL A 40 7.07 11.67 -0.10
C VAL A 40 6.34 12.11 -1.36
N PRO A 41 7.03 12.65 -2.38
CA PRO A 41 6.39 12.99 -3.63
C PRO A 41 5.63 11.79 -4.23
N PRO A 42 4.37 11.95 -4.68
CA PRO A 42 3.58 10.85 -5.23
C PRO A 42 4.27 10.09 -6.36
N GLU A 43 5.05 10.79 -7.19
CA GLU A 43 5.84 10.24 -8.29
C GLU A 43 6.93 9.26 -7.82
N GLU A 44 7.60 9.56 -6.71
CA GLU A 44 8.60 8.66 -6.13
C GLU A 44 7.94 7.40 -5.56
N VAL A 45 6.78 7.56 -4.92
CA VAL A 45 5.99 6.43 -4.43
C VAL A 45 5.50 5.57 -5.58
N GLU A 46 5.09 6.18 -6.69
CA GLU A 46 4.67 5.45 -7.88
C GLU A 46 5.83 4.69 -8.53
N ALA A 47 7.01 5.32 -8.68
CA ALA A 47 8.21 4.66 -9.18
C ALA A 47 8.61 3.47 -8.29
N ALA A 48 8.59 3.64 -6.96
CA ALA A 48 8.84 2.56 -6.01
C ALA A 48 7.82 1.42 -6.12
N CYS A 49 6.53 1.74 -6.30
CA CYS A 49 5.51 0.71 -6.52
C CYS A 49 5.73 -0.06 -7.84
N GLN A 50 6.15 0.63 -8.90
CA GLN A 50 6.45 0.00 -10.18
C GLN A 50 7.67 -0.93 -10.08
N HIS A 51 8.72 -0.51 -9.38
CA HIS A 51 9.89 -1.35 -9.15
C HIS A 51 9.56 -2.59 -8.31
N LEU A 52 8.77 -2.42 -7.24
CA LEU A 52 8.27 -3.53 -6.42
C LEU A 52 7.33 -4.48 -7.19
N GLU A 53 6.56 -3.97 -8.15
CA GLU A 53 5.76 -4.79 -9.06
C GLU A 53 6.65 -5.58 -10.02
N ALA A 54 7.65 -4.94 -10.63
CA ALA A 54 8.62 -5.61 -11.50
C ALA A 54 9.41 -6.70 -10.74
N ALA A 55 9.69 -6.48 -9.46
CA ALA A 55 10.31 -7.46 -8.56
C ALA A 55 9.36 -8.58 -8.10
N GLY A 56 8.08 -8.58 -8.51
CA GLY A 56 7.09 -9.60 -8.13
C GLY A 56 6.63 -9.52 -6.67
N LEU A 57 6.91 -8.42 -5.96
CA LEU A 57 6.53 -8.21 -4.56
C LEU A 57 5.17 -7.54 -4.41
N LEU A 58 4.83 -6.68 -5.37
CA LEU A 58 3.51 -6.08 -5.50
C LEU A 58 2.81 -6.56 -6.78
N GLN A 59 1.49 -6.49 -6.78
CA GLN A 59 0.68 -6.65 -7.97
C GLN A 59 -0.39 -5.56 -8.04
N ARG A 60 -0.69 -5.13 -9.26
CA ARG A 60 -1.78 -4.19 -9.52
C ARG A 60 -3.12 -4.89 -9.45
N PHE A 61 -3.95 -4.48 -8.51
CA PHE A 61 -5.36 -4.86 -8.50
C PHE A 61 -6.12 -4.00 -9.51
N ARG A 62 -6.50 -4.61 -10.64
CA ARG A 62 -7.29 -3.99 -11.72
C ARG A 62 -8.80 -4.29 -11.62
N GLY A 63 -9.26 -4.86 -10.50
CA GLY A 63 -10.67 -5.23 -10.32
C GLY A 63 -11.58 -4.04 -9.99
N ASN A 64 -12.86 -4.13 -10.33
CA ASN A 64 -13.87 -3.22 -9.83
C ASN A 64 -14.00 -3.38 -8.31
N LEU A 65 -13.81 -2.29 -7.56
CA LEU A 65 -14.20 -2.23 -6.14
C LEU A 65 -15.70 -2.54 -6.06
N LYS A 66 -16.06 -3.75 -5.61
CA LYS A 66 -17.48 -4.13 -5.46
C LYS A 66 -18.15 -3.12 -4.53
N GLY A 67 -19.12 -2.37 -5.08
CA GLY A 67 -19.72 -1.18 -4.44
C GLY A 67 -20.58 -1.44 -3.20
N ARG A 68 -20.75 -2.69 -2.76
CA ARG A 68 -21.41 -3.05 -1.51
C ARG A 68 -20.52 -3.99 -0.72
N VAL A 69 -19.95 -3.46 0.35
CA VAL A 69 -19.08 -4.20 1.26
C VAL A 69 -19.97 -4.77 2.37
N THR A 70 -20.21 -6.08 2.39
CA THR A 70 -20.96 -6.74 3.47
C THR A 70 -20.16 -6.75 4.78
N SER A 71 -20.81 -6.98 5.92
CA SER A 71 -20.20 -6.91 7.26
C SER A 71 -18.94 -7.78 7.43
N SER A 72 -18.80 -8.86 6.68
CA SER A 72 -17.67 -9.81 6.68
C SER A 72 -16.46 -9.40 5.83
N LEU A 73 -16.54 -8.30 5.07
CA LEU A 73 -15.44 -7.83 4.22
C LEU A 73 -14.45 -6.91 4.98
N LYS A 74 -13.20 -6.93 4.52
CA LYS A 74 -12.02 -6.32 5.18
C LYS A 74 -12.24 -4.83 5.51
N PRO A 75 -11.90 -4.36 6.73
CA PRO A 75 -12.14 -2.99 7.18
C PRO A 75 -11.64 -1.87 6.24
N TRP A 76 -10.50 -2.07 5.56
CA TRP A 76 -9.96 -1.10 4.62
C TRP A 76 -10.86 -0.87 3.38
N LEU A 77 -11.65 -1.88 2.96
CA LEU A 77 -12.62 -1.73 1.87
C LEU A 77 -13.79 -0.83 2.29
N LYS A 78 -14.23 -0.91 3.56
CA LYS A 78 -15.30 -0.07 4.10
C LYS A 78 -14.87 1.40 4.24
N VAL A 79 -13.64 1.64 4.69
CA VAL A 79 -13.05 2.99 4.76
C VAL A 79 -12.98 3.65 3.37
N LYS A 80 -12.70 2.87 2.31
CA LYS A 80 -12.71 3.35 0.93
C LYS A 80 -14.12 3.65 0.40
N GLN A 81 -15.12 2.84 0.77
CA GLN A 81 -16.52 3.10 0.41
C GLN A 81 -17.05 4.42 0.98
N LYS A 82 -16.64 4.79 2.20
CA LYS A 82 -17.06 6.02 2.87
C LYS A 82 -16.48 7.30 2.24
N ASN A 83 -15.45 7.19 1.39
CA ASN A 83 -14.80 8.32 0.70
C ASN A 83 -14.95 8.21 -0.84
N PRO A 84 -16.18 8.24 -1.39
CA PRO A 84 -16.43 7.98 -2.81
C PRO A 84 -15.93 9.07 -3.77
N GLU A 85 -15.76 10.32 -3.30
CA GLU A 85 -15.16 11.41 -4.07
C GLU A 85 -13.67 11.19 -4.36
N HIS A 86 -13.04 10.28 -3.59
CA HIS A 86 -11.67 9.83 -3.80
C HIS A 86 -11.63 8.47 -4.52
N LYS A 87 -12.63 8.17 -5.36
CA LYS A 87 -12.50 7.22 -6.48
C LYS A 87 -11.45 7.76 -7.45
N GLY A 88 -10.19 7.77 -7.03
CA GLY A 88 -9.09 7.96 -7.96
C GLY A 88 -9.25 6.92 -9.06
N ARG A 89 -8.85 7.27 -10.28
CA ARG A 89 -8.66 6.33 -11.42
C ARG A 89 -7.59 5.24 -11.12
N GLY A 90 -7.31 5.01 -9.83
CA GLY A 90 -6.04 4.58 -9.29
C GLY A 90 -5.95 3.07 -9.20
N VAL A 91 -4.96 2.57 -9.90
CA VAL A 91 -4.36 1.26 -9.68
C VAL A 91 -4.04 1.11 -8.17
N TYR A 92 -4.58 0.06 -7.54
CA TYR A 92 -4.19 -0.32 -6.19
C TYR A 92 -3.05 -1.32 -6.27
N TYR A 93 -2.08 -1.21 -5.38
CA TYR A 93 -1.05 -2.22 -5.21
C TYR A 93 -1.39 -3.10 -4.01
N GLU A 94 -1.32 -4.42 -4.20
CA GLU A 94 -1.41 -5.40 -3.13
C GLU A 94 -0.17 -6.28 -3.09
N LEU A 95 0.13 -6.85 -1.92
CA LEU A 95 1.25 -7.76 -1.75
C LEU A 95 0.97 -9.10 -2.43
N THR A 96 1.94 -9.58 -3.20
CA THR A 96 1.99 -10.97 -3.65
C THR A 96 2.26 -11.91 -2.47
N ARG A 97 2.23 -13.22 -2.70
CA ARG A 97 2.59 -14.21 -1.67
C ARG A 97 4.02 -14.00 -1.17
N GLU A 98 4.95 -13.74 -2.08
CA GLU A 98 6.35 -13.44 -1.75
C GLU A 98 6.50 -12.09 -1.07
N GLY A 99 5.86 -11.05 -1.61
CA GLY A 99 5.81 -9.72 -1.00
C GLY A 99 5.31 -9.76 0.43
N ARG A 100 4.28 -10.57 0.73
CA ARG A 100 3.77 -10.72 2.11
C ARG A 100 4.78 -11.34 3.06
N ARG A 101 5.61 -12.28 2.61
CA ARG A 101 6.67 -12.88 3.44
C ARG A 101 7.73 -11.83 3.78
N ILE A 102 8.23 -11.11 2.78
CA ILE A 102 9.27 -10.09 2.94
C ILE A 102 8.75 -8.90 3.75
N ALA A 103 7.56 -8.40 3.43
CA ALA A 103 6.94 -7.30 4.16
C ALA A 103 6.70 -7.63 5.63
N GLY A 104 6.34 -8.88 5.95
CA GLY A 104 6.18 -9.33 7.33
C GLY A 104 7.50 -9.34 8.12
N ASP A 105 8.61 -9.71 7.47
CA ASP A 105 9.94 -9.68 8.07
C ASP A 105 10.40 -8.24 8.34
N ILE A 106 10.32 -7.39 7.32
CA ILE A 106 10.61 -5.94 7.42
C ILE A 106 9.75 -5.30 8.51
N TYR A 107 8.45 -5.58 8.53
CA TYR A 107 7.55 -4.99 9.52
C TYR A 107 7.93 -5.37 10.95
N LYS A 108 8.32 -6.63 11.19
CA LYS A 108 8.72 -7.10 12.52
C LYS A 108 10.08 -6.56 12.95
N ASN A 109 11.07 -6.59 12.06
CA ASN A 109 12.46 -6.31 12.39
C ASN A 109 12.78 -4.81 12.34
N GLU A 110 12.19 -4.06 11.40
CA GLU A 110 12.57 -2.68 11.13
C GLU A 110 11.53 -1.64 11.58
N ILE A 111 10.23 -1.98 11.54
CA ILE A 111 9.14 -1.01 11.78
C ILE A 111 8.50 -1.15 13.16
N ARG A 112 8.20 -2.37 13.62
CA ARG A 112 7.49 -2.60 14.89
C ARG A 112 8.34 -2.28 16.12
N ASN A 113 9.66 -2.40 16.00
CA ASN A 113 10.62 -2.19 17.08
C ASN A 113 11.22 -0.76 17.08
N ARG A 114 10.72 0.13 16.23
CA ARG A 114 11.04 1.56 16.19
C ARG A 114 9.88 2.37 16.73
#